data_AF-A0A9P0NVL5-F1
#
_entry.id   AF-A0A9P0NVL5-F1
#
_cell.length_a   1.000
_cell.length_b   1.000
_cell.length_c   1.000
_cell.angle_alpha   90.00
_cell.angle_beta   90.00
_cell.angle_gamma   90.00
#
_symmetry.space_group_name_H-M   'P 1'
#
loop_
_entity.id
_entity.type
_entity.pdbx_description
1 polymer ?
#
loop_
_entity_poly.entity_id
_entity_poly.type
_entity_poly.pdbx_seq_one_letter_code
_entity_poly.pdbx_strand_id
1 'polypeptide(L)'
;MFILPVILLLLQYDWVYAEHPHLTTPSGSIKGSLLTSRLGKNIYAFRGIRYAEPPVGELRFKPPVAIETWNGTYDATKDGSICPQPTAGDPVSEDCLMLNVYSTKLPKGKDNPKRPVIVHILPGGFYSATGVSYWAGPQYFMDQDIVLVTFNYRLGSLGFLATGDKESPGNYGLKDQVVLLKWVQRNIASFGGDPDSVTLLGYSAGSWSIIFHMVSPMSKGLFHKGIAMSGSSVGAWPIPTGQLDIAKKQARLVGCPDDTSKNIVKCLKTKSAKELGDSFFGFREFGYDPVLIWSPVIEPEVGQERFITDNPIRLIMNGHLQHIPFITGQTTDEFSF
;
A
#
# COMPACT_ATOMS: atom_id res chain seq x y z
N MET A 1 -38.63 24.49 -62.96
CA MET A 1 -37.43 25.24 -62.49
C MET A 1 -37.74 25.65 -61.05
N PHE A 2 -37.23 25.11 -59.95
CA PHE A 2 -36.20 24.10 -59.61
C PHE A 2 -36.76 23.31 -58.41
N ILE A 3 -36.56 21.99 -58.37
CA ILE A 3 -36.74 21.19 -57.15
C ILE A 3 -35.34 20.98 -56.58
N LEU A 4 -35.02 21.59 -55.44
CA LEU A 4 -33.78 21.35 -54.71
C LEU A 4 -33.91 20.03 -53.91
N PRO A 5 -32.98 19.07 -54.03
CA PRO A 5 -32.93 17.95 -53.11
C PRO A 5 -32.16 18.37 -51.84
N VAL A 6 -32.82 18.26 -50.69
CA VAL A 6 -32.16 18.35 -49.39
C VAL A 6 -31.40 17.05 -49.16
N ILE A 7 -30.08 17.09 -49.28
CA ILE A 7 -29.19 15.98 -48.93
C ILE A 7 -29.00 16.02 -47.41
N LEU A 8 -29.60 15.06 -46.71
CA LEU A 8 -29.35 14.81 -45.29
C LEU A 8 -28.00 14.09 -45.17
N LEU A 9 -26.96 14.81 -44.72
CA LEU A 9 -25.70 14.23 -44.28
C LEU A 9 -25.91 13.59 -42.91
N LEU A 10 -26.05 12.27 -42.86
CA LEU A 10 -25.99 11.49 -41.63
C LEU A 10 -24.51 11.37 -41.21
N LEU A 11 -24.10 12.17 -40.23
CA LEU A 11 -22.84 11.95 -39.51
C LEU A 11 -22.98 10.68 -38.68
N GLN A 12 -22.44 9.56 -39.16
CA GLN A 12 -22.21 8.38 -38.33
C GLN A 12 -21.11 8.72 -37.33
N TYR A 13 -21.51 9.03 -36.09
CA TYR A 13 -20.61 8.96 -34.95
C TYR A 13 -20.35 7.48 -34.67
N ASP A 14 -19.23 6.96 -35.18
CA ASP A 14 -18.69 5.69 -34.70
C ASP A 14 -18.25 5.90 -33.25
N TRP A 15 -19.11 5.49 -32.33
CA TRP A 15 -18.73 5.29 -30.94
C TRP A 15 -17.76 4.11 -30.91
N VAL A 16 -16.46 4.39 -31.01
CA VAL A 16 -15.43 3.42 -30.67
C VAL A 16 -15.58 3.16 -29.17
N TYR A 17 -16.28 2.09 -28.80
CA TYR A 17 -16.21 1.56 -27.46
C TYR A 17 -14.72 1.28 -27.19
N ALA A 18 -14.12 2.04 -26.28
CA ALA A 18 -12.76 1.76 -25.85
C ALA A 18 -12.74 0.33 -25.30
N GLU A 19 -12.11 -0.60 -26.03
CA GLU A 19 -11.94 -1.97 -25.59
C GLU A 19 -11.16 -1.95 -24.28
N HIS A 20 -11.86 -2.30 -23.19
CA HIS A 20 -11.24 -2.44 -21.90
C HIS A 20 -10.37 -3.70 -21.89
N PRO A 21 -9.11 -3.63 -21.45
CA PRO A 21 -8.29 -4.82 -21.35
C PRO A 21 -8.87 -5.80 -20.33
N HIS A 22 -8.98 -7.07 -20.70
CA HIS A 22 -9.38 -8.16 -19.81
C HIS A 22 -8.21 -9.12 -19.63
N LEU A 23 -8.01 -9.61 -18.41
CA LEU A 23 -7.08 -10.71 -18.14
C LEU A 23 -7.62 -11.62 -17.03
N THR A 24 -7.09 -12.84 -17.00
CA THR A 24 -7.38 -13.82 -15.94
C THR A 24 -6.13 -14.03 -15.10
N THR A 25 -6.30 -13.88 -13.79
CA THR A 25 -5.27 -14.18 -12.78
C THR A 25 -5.66 -15.44 -12.02
N PRO A 26 -4.72 -16.07 -11.27
CA PRO A 26 -5.09 -17.10 -10.31
C PRO A 26 -6.16 -16.67 -9.30
N SER A 27 -6.23 -15.38 -8.95
CA SER A 27 -7.27 -14.83 -8.08
C SER A 27 -8.61 -14.54 -8.76
N GLY A 28 -8.67 -14.58 -10.10
CA GLY A 28 -9.90 -14.35 -10.86
C GLY A 28 -9.73 -13.40 -12.05
N SER A 29 -10.82 -13.16 -12.77
CA SER A 29 -10.85 -12.28 -13.95
C SER A 29 -10.87 -10.81 -13.55
N ILE A 30 -10.18 -9.97 -14.32
CA ILE A 30 -10.06 -8.52 -14.07
C ILE A 30 -10.27 -7.77 -15.38
N LYS A 31 -11.09 -6.73 -15.32
CA LYS A 31 -11.28 -5.72 -16.38
C LYS A 31 -10.51 -4.45 -16.01
N GLY A 32 -9.65 -3.98 -16.88
CA GLY A 32 -8.85 -2.77 -16.68
C GLY A 32 -9.23 -1.61 -17.61
N SER A 33 -8.36 -0.63 -17.67
CA SER A 33 -8.46 0.57 -18.51
C SER A 33 -7.15 0.79 -19.28
N LEU A 34 -7.19 1.67 -20.27
CA LEU A 34 -5.99 2.15 -20.96
C LEU A 34 -5.63 3.54 -20.44
N LEU A 35 -4.35 3.75 -20.16
CA LEU A 35 -3.75 5.06 -19.91
C LEU A 35 -2.61 5.29 -20.91
N THR A 36 -2.07 6.50 -20.94
CA THR A 36 -0.93 6.87 -21.78
C THR A 36 0.24 7.28 -20.90
N SER A 37 1.41 6.71 -21.18
CA SER A 37 2.68 7.13 -20.56
C SER A 37 3.11 8.50 -21.03
N ARG A 38 4.12 9.07 -20.39
CA ARG A 38 4.65 10.38 -20.75
C ARG A 38 5.18 10.42 -22.20
N LEU A 39 5.78 9.33 -22.69
CA LEU A 39 6.27 9.23 -24.08
C LEU A 39 5.24 8.64 -25.06
N GLY A 40 3.95 8.59 -24.70
CA GLY A 40 2.90 8.17 -25.64
C GLY A 40 2.70 6.66 -25.78
N LYS A 41 3.38 5.82 -24.99
CA LYS A 41 3.10 4.37 -24.95
C LYS A 41 1.76 4.08 -24.26
N ASN A 42 1.02 3.11 -24.78
CA ASN A 42 -0.19 2.58 -24.14
C ASN A 42 0.16 1.83 -22.85
N ILE A 43 -0.61 2.08 -21.80
CA ILE A 43 -0.51 1.42 -20.50
C ILE A 43 -1.80 0.64 -20.25
N TYR A 44 -1.70 -0.66 -20.07
CA TYR A 44 -2.73 -1.47 -19.44
C TYR A 44 -2.74 -1.17 -17.94
N ALA A 45 -3.82 -0.55 -17.47
CA ALA A 45 -3.97 -0.08 -16.09
C ALA A 45 -5.13 -0.80 -15.41
N PHE A 46 -4.81 -1.56 -14.37
CA PHE A 46 -5.78 -2.26 -13.51
C PHE A 46 -5.70 -1.64 -12.13
N ARG A 47 -6.72 -0.90 -11.72
CA ARG A 47 -6.71 -0.05 -10.53
C ARG A 47 -7.78 -0.47 -9.53
N GLY A 48 -7.51 -0.27 -8.23
CA GLY A 48 -8.46 -0.53 -7.16
C GLY A 48 -8.73 -2.01 -6.89
N ILE A 49 -7.79 -2.91 -7.20
CA ILE A 49 -7.92 -4.35 -6.94
C ILE A 49 -7.73 -4.60 -5.44
N ARG A 50 -8.70 -5.20 -4.76
CA ARG A 50 -8.54 -5.59 -3.35
C ARG A 50 -7.60 -6.78 -3.22
N TYR A 51 -6.60 -6.67 -2.34
CA TYR A 51 -5.69 -7.78 -2.03
C TYR A 51 -5.98 -8.43 -0.66
N ALA A 52 -6.81 -7.77 0.16
CA ALA A 52 -7.23 -8.25 1.47
C ALA A 52 -8.67 -7.81 1.76
N GLU A 53 -9.32 -8.54 2.67
CA GLU A 53 -10.66 -8.20 3.17
C GLU A 53 -10.65 -6.80 3.82
N PRO A 54 -11.76 -6.05 3.71
CA PRO A 54 -11.86 -4.74 4.36
C PRO A 54 -11.61 -4.86 5.88
N PRO A 55 -10.64 -4.13 6.45
CA PRO A 55 -10.27 -4.23 7.86
C PRO A 55 -11.25 -3.46 8.79
N VAL A 56 -12.55 -3.68 8.61
CA VAL A 56 -13.65 -3.03 9.33
C VAL A 56 -14.20 -3.91 10.45
N GLY A 57 -14.92 -3.31 11.39
CA GLY A 57 -15.58 -4.04 12.49
C GLY A 57 -14.59 -4.88 13.29
N GLU A 58 -14.81 -6.19 13.35
CA GLU A 58 -13.92 -7.09 14.11
C GLU A 58 -12.54 -7.29 13.48
N LEU A 59 -12.38 -7.01 12.18
CA LEU A 59 -11.09 -7.03 11.48
C LEU A 59 -10.26 -5.76 11.74
N ARG A 60 -10.85 -4.73 12.34
CA ARG A 60 -10.10 -3.54 12.75
C ARG A 60 -9.12 -3.90 13.87
N PHE A 61 -7.89 -3.40 13.74
CA PHE A 61 -6.75 -3.71 14.61
C PHE A 61 -6.45 -5.22 14.68
N LYS A 62 -6.56 -5.91 13.55
CA LYS A 62 -6.16 -7.30 13.35
C LYS A 62 -5.26 -7.43 12.11
N PRO A 63 -4.46 -8.51 12.02
CA PRO A 63 -3.77 -8.86 10.78
C PRO A 63 -4.75 -8.91 9.60
N PRO A 64 -4.33 -8.46 8.40
CA PRO A 64 -5.16 -8.53 7.20
C PRO A 64 -5.48 -9.97 6.83
N VAL A 65 -6.69 -10.18 6.32
CA VAL A 65 -7.13 -11.47 5.76
C VAL A 65 -6.99 -11.39 4.25
N ALA A 66 -6.16 -12.26 3.66
CA ALA A 66 -5.91 -12.24 2.23
C ALA A 66 -7.16 -12.63 1.42
N ILE A 67 -7.42 -11.91 0.33
CA ILE A 67 -8.36 -12.36 -0.69
C ILE A 67 -7.58 -13.25 -1.66
N GLU A 68 -7.83 -14.55 -1.58
CA GLU A 68 -7.16 -15.53 -2.45
C GLU A 68 -7.80 -15.58 -3.83
N THR A 69 -9.14 -15.55 -3.89
CA THR A 69 -9.92 -15.62 -5.13
C THR A 69 -11.22 -14.84 -5.03
N TRP A 70 -11.74 -14.34 -6.15
CA TRP A 70 -13.10 -13.79 -6.28
C TRP A 70 -13.86 -14.42 -7.45
N ASN A 71 -15.18 -14.36 -7.37
CA ASN A 71 -16.07 -14.81 -8.44
C ASN A 71 -16.38 -13.68 -9.42
N GLY A 72 -16.55 -14.03 -10.70
CA GLY A 72 -16.87 -13.08 -11.76
C GLY A 72 -15.66 -12.23 -12.19
N THR A 73 -15.95 -11.13 -12.89
CA THR A 73 -14.93 -10.19 -13.36
C THR A 73 -14.88 -8.99 -12.43
N TYR A 74 -13.72 -8.73 -11.83
CA TYR A 74 -13.47 -7.55 -11.01
C TYR A 74 -13.31 -6.32 -11.91
N ASP A 75 -14.07 -5.26 -11.67
CA ASP A 75 -13.91 -3.99 -12.39
C ASP A 75 -12.78 -3.18 -11.74
N ALA A 76 -11.62 -3.20 -12.40
CA ALA A 76 -10.42 -2.47 -12.03
C ALA A 76 -10.15 -1.29 -12.99
N THR A 77 -11.20 -0.66 -13.52
CA THR A 77 -11.06 0.45 -14.47
C THR A 77 -10.69 1.77 -13.81
N LYS A 78 -10.84 1.90 -12.48
CA LYS A 78 -10.68 3.15 -11.71
C LYS A 78 -9.94 2.90 -10.40
N ASP A 79 -9.35 3.95 -9.85
CA ASP A 79 -8.79 3.89 -8.51
C ASP A 79 -9.86 3.60 -7.46
N GLY A 80 -9.45 2.91 -6.40
CA GLY A 80 -10.27 2.69 -5.21
C GLY A 80 -10.16 3.82 -4.18
N SER A 81 -10.83 3.64 -3.04
CA SER A 81 -10.74 4.58 -1.91
C SER A 81 -9.35 4.59 -1.30
N ILE A 82 -8.95 5.75 -0.78
CA ILE A 82 -7.70 5.90 -0.02
C ILE A 82 -7.91 5.53 1.45
N CYS A 83 -6.85 5.11 2.14
CA CYS A 83 -6.94 4.81 3.56
C CYS A 83 -7.19 6.07 4.40
N PRO A 84 -7.82 5.94 5.59
CA PRO A 84 -8.13 7.08 6.44
C PRO A 84 -6.88 7.81 6.89
N GLN A 85 -6.84 9.09 6.55
CA GLN A 85 -5.73 10.01 6.78
C GLN A 85 -6.26 11.45 6.72
N PRO A 86 -5.52 12.44 7.25
CA PRO A 86 -5.90 13.85 7.12
C PRO A 86 -5.80 14.29 5.66
N THR A 87 -6.94 14.43 4.99
CA THR A 87 -7.04 14.88 3.60
C THR A 87 -8.25 15.79 3.42
N ALA A 88 -8.18 16.66 2.41
CA ALA A 88 -9.31 17.47 1.96
C ALA A 88 -9.81 16.95 0.60
N GLY A 89 -10.98 16.31 0.61
CA GLY A 89 -11.74 16.03 -0.62
C GLY A 89 -11.53 14.66 -1.26
N ASP A 90 -10.54 13.87 -0.85
CA ASP A 90 -10.41 12.50 -1.35
C ASP A 90 -11.47 11.55 -0.78
N PRO A 91 -11.95 10.56 -1.56
CA PRO A 91 -12.81 9.50 -1.05
C PRO A 91 -12.03 8.56 -0.13
N VAL A 92 -12.21 8.78 1.17
CA VAL A 92 -11.61 7.99 2.25
C VAL A 92 -12.52 6.82 2.65
N SER A 93 -11.94 5.64 2.84
CA SER A 93 -12.62 4.47 3.42
C SER A 93 -11.65 3.59 4.19
N GLU A 94 -12.11 2.84 5.18
CA GLU A 94 -11.31 1.75 5.77
C GLU A 94 -11.17 0.55 4.83
N ASP A 95 -12.11 0.40 3.92
CA ASP A 95 -12.01 -0.50 2.79
C ASP A 95 -11.05 0.10 1.75
N CYS A 96 -9.76 0.06 2.10
CA CYS A 96 -8.70 0.70 1.35
C CYS A 96 -7.54 -0.23 1.00
N LEU A 97 -7.58 -1.51 1.38
CA LEU A 97 -6.51 -2.49 1.09
C LEU A 97 -6.53 -2.92 -0.37
N MET A 98 -6.15 -1.97 -1.22
CA MET A 98 -6.24 -2.04 -2.67
C MET A 98 -4.90 -1.75 -3.31
N LEU A 99 -4.69 -2.36 -4.48
CA LEU A 99 -3.51 -2.19 -5.31
C LEU A 99 -3.89 -1.81 -6.74
N ASN A 100 -2.91 -1.28 -7.44
CA ASN A 100 -2.94 -0.97 -8.85
C ASN A 100 -1.78 -1.69 -9.54
N VAL A 101 -2.02 -2.24 -10.74
CA VAL A 101 -0.99 -2.83 -11.59
C VAL A 101 -0.97 -2.11 -12.94
N TYR A 102 0.22 -1.71 -13.36
CA TYR A 102 0.45 -1.04 -14.63
C TYR A 102 1.47 -1.79 -15.46
N SER A 103 1.16 -1.97 -16.73
CA SER A 103 1.93 -2.79 -17.65
C SER A 103 1.79 -2.26 -19.07
N THR A 104 2.86 -2.31 -19.87
CA THR A 104 2.82 -1.97 -21.31
C THR A 104 2.71 -3.19 -22.23
N LYS A 105 2.84 -4.40 -21.68
CA LYS A 105 2.80 -5.68 -22.43
C LYS A 105 2.16 -6.76 -21.55
N LEU A 106 1.01 -7.27 -21.96
CA LEU A 106 0.37 -8.43 -21.33
C LEU A 106 0.83 -9.74 -22.01
N PRO A 107 0.80 -10.88 -21.31
CA PRO A 107 1.08 -12.18 -21.91
C PRO A 107 0.18 -12.47 -23.12
N LYS A 108 0.72 -13.16 -24.14
CA LYS A 108 -0.02 -13.58 -25.33
C LYS A 108 0.16 -15.08 -25.55
N GLY A 109 -0.88 -15.85 -25.27
CA GLY A 109 -0.81 -17.32 -25.34
C GLY A 109 0.23 -17.87 -24.35
N LYS A 110 1.24 -18.58 -24.86
CA LYS A 110 2.35 -19.12 -24.05
C LYS A 110 3.50 -18.13 -23.83
N ASP A 111 3.49 -16.99 -24.54
CA ASP A 111 4.53 -15.98 -24.44
C ASP A 111 4.25 -15.05 -23.26
N ASN A 112 5.10 -15.13 -22.23
CA ASN A 112 5.06 -14.23 -21.08
C ASN A 112 6.34 -13.38 -21.09
N PRO A 113 6.22 -12.03 -21.15
CA PRO A 113 7.39 -11.16 -21.24
C PRO A 113 8.27 -11.17 -19.99
N LYS A 114 7.81 -11.72 -18.85
CA LYS A 114 8.57 -11.90 -17.59
C LYS A 114 9.43 -10.68 -17.23
N ARG A 115 8.78 -9.54 -17.05
CA ARG A 115 9.47 -8.26 -16.83
C ARG A 115 9.73 -7.99 -15.35
N PRO A 116 10.81 -7.26 -14.99
CA PRO A 116 11.04 -6.83 -13.62
C PRO A 116 9.82 -6.12 -13.05
N VAL A 117 9.48 -6.47 -11.81
CA VAL A 117 8.35 -5.89 -11.09
C VAL A 117 8.88 -4.87 -10.10
N ILE A 118 8.32 -3.65 -10.11
CA ILE A 118 8.55 -2.66 -9.06
C ILE A 118 7.29 -2.60 -8.20
N VAL A 119 7.43 -2.87 -6.91
CA VAL A 119 6.40 -2.62 -5.90
C VAL A 119 6.76 -1.33 -5.17
N HIS A 120 5.98 -0.27 -5.38
CA HIS A 120 6.23 1.04 -4.80
C HIS A 120 5.55 1.15 -3.43
N ILE A 121 6.34 1.08 -2.36
CA ILE A 121 5.91 1.30 -0.99
C ILE A 121 5.96 2.80 -0.69
N LEU A 122 4.78 3.35 -0.44
CA LEU A 122 4.57 4.79 -0.32
C LEU A 122 5.19 5.37 0.97
N PRO A 123 5.58 6.65 0.94
CA PRO A 123 6.11 7.40 2.07
C PRO A 123 4.97 7.82 3.03
N GLY A 124 5.08 9.00 3.66
CA GLY A 124 3.96 9.62 4.40
C GLY A 124 3.99 9.34 5.90
N GLY A 125 5.16 9.02 6.46
CA GLY A 125 5.37 8.89 7.91
C GLY A 125 4.45 7.85 8.57
N PHE A 126 3.92 6.89 7.81
CA PHE A 126 2.89 5.93 8.21
C PHE A 126 1.51 6.54 8.55
N TYR A 127 1.25 7.81 8.25
CA TYR A 127 -0.05 8.47 8.52
C TYR A 127 -0.72 9.11 7.29
N SER A 128 0.00 9.25 6.17
CA SER A 128 -0.52 9.82 4.93
C SER A 128 0.07 9.13 3.69
N ALA A 129 -0.26 9.65 2.51
CA ALA A 129 0.03 9.13 1.17
C ALA A 129 -0.93 8.04 0.69
N THR A 130 -0.92 7.80 -0.62
CA THR A 130 -1.87 6.91 -1.29
C THR A 130 -1.32 6.38 -2.62
N GLY A 131 -1.71 5.16 -2.96
CA GLY A 131 -1.24 4.44 -4.15
C GLY A 131 -2.03 4.76 -5.40
N VAL A 132 -3.04 5.62 -5.29
CA VAL A 132 -3.92 6.01 -6.40
C VAL A 132 -3.16 6.70 -7.54
N SER A 133 -3.67 6.49 -8.75
CA SER A 133 -2.94 6.82 -9.97
C SER A 133 -2.66 8.31 -10.22
N TYR A 134 -3.38 9.23 -9.57
CA TYR A 134 -3.08 10.66 -9.71
C TYR A 134 -1.89 11.09 -8.80
N TRP A 135 -1.60 10.32 -7.76
CA TRP A 135 -0.53 10.60 -6.79
C TRP A 135 0.70 9.73 -7.05
N ALA A 136 0.52 8.41 -7.11
CA ALA A 136 1.55 7.43 -7.44
C ALA A 136 1.51 7.01 -8.92
N GLY A 137 1.37 8.00 -9.82
CA GLY A 137 1.05 7.75 -11.22
C GLY A 137 2.11 6.97 -12.02
N PRO A 138 1.68 6.15 -12.99
CA PRO A 138 2.56 5.24 -13.72
C PRO A 138 3.33 5.90 -14.87
N GLN A 139 3.06 7.17 -15.19
CA GLN A 139 3.37 7.76 -16.49
C GLN A 139 4.88 7.77 -16.81
N TYR A 140 5.73 7.99 -15.81
CA TYR A 140 7.20 7.95 -15.97
C TYR A 140 7.74 6.52 -15.96
N PHE A 141 7.22 5.67 -15.06
CA PHE A 141 7.66 4.29 -14.93
C PHE A 141 7.34 3.45 -16.17
N MET A 142 6.20 3.68 -16.80
CA MET A 142 5.76 2.94 -17.98
C MET A 142 6.46 3.36 -19.28
N ASP A 143 7.35 4.36 -19.23
CA ASP A 143 8.33 4.58 -20.31
C ASP A 143 9.40 3.46 -20.31
N GLN A 144 9.59 2.75 -19.19
CA GLN A 144 10.53 1.64 -19.02
C GLN A 144 9.86 0.28 -19.22
N ASP A 145 10.63 -0.77 -19.51
CA ASP A 145 10.11 -2.13 -19.72
C ASP A 145 9.96 -2.91 -18.40
N ILE A 146 9.03 -2.45 -17.56
CA ILE A 146 8.75 -3.02 -16.23
C ILE A 146 7.24 -3.23 -16.04
N VAL A 147 6.89 -3.91 -14.94
CA VAL A 147 5.55 -3.87 -14.36
C VAL A 147 5.61 -3.07 -13.07
N LEU A 148 4.71 -2.08 -12.90
CA LEU A 148 4.62 -1.28 -11.69
C LEU A 148 3.41 -1.71 -10.87
N VAL A 149 3.60 -1.90 -9.58
CA VAL A 149 2.56 -2.11 -8.58
C VAL A 149 2.60 -0.97 -7.58
N THR A 150 1.50 -0.24 -7.44
CA THR A 150 1.29 0.74 -6.37
C THR A 150 0.12 0.27 -5.52
N PHE A 151 0.06 0.69 -4.25
CA PHE A 151 -0.96 0.16 -3.35
C PHE A 151 -1.12 1.01 -2.10
N ASN A 152 -2.24 0.78 -1.43
CA ASN A 152 -2.53 1.35 -0.11
C ASN A 152 -2.27 0.30 0.97
N TYR A 153 -1.79 0.73 2.13
CA TYR A 153 -1.73 -0.06 3.37
C TYR A 153 -2.32 0.79 4.50
N ARG A 154 -2.79 0.18 5.60
CA ARG A 154 -3.39 0.95 6.70
C ARG A 154 -2.39 1.94 7.31
N LEU A 155 -2.90 3.13 7.63
CA LEU A 155 -2.13 4.27 8.14
C LEU A 155 -2.56 4.64 9.57
N GLY A 156 -1.77 5.46 10.25
CA GLY A 156 -2.03 6.03 11.56
C GLY A 156 -2.36 4.95 12.61
N SER A 157 -3.31 5.26 13.49
CA SER A 157 -3.76 4.31 14.51
C SER A 157 -4.35 3.04 13.88
N LEU A 158 -5.01 3.14 12.73
CA LEU A 158 -5.63 1.98 12.05
C LEU A 158 -4.60 0.95 11.58
N GLY A 159 -3.41 1.40 11.16
CA GLY A 159 -2.32 0.53 10.73
C GLY A 159 -1.32 0.16 11.82
N PHE A 160 -1.18 0.99 12.85
CA PHE A 160 0.00 0.93 13.72
C PHE A 160 -0.32 1.06 15.21
N LEU A 161 -1.59 0.95 15.62
CA LEU A 161 -1.95 0.87 17.04
C LEU A 161 -1.24 -0.30 17.72
N ALA A 162 -0.38 -0.01 18.69
CA ALA A 162 0.36 -1.00 19.46
C ALA A 162 0.24 -0.71 20.96
N THR A 163 -0.44 -1.58 21.72
CA THR A 163 -0.61 -1.43 23.18
C THR A 163 0.49 -2.11 23.99
N GLY A 164 1.39 -2.86 23.33
CA GLY A 164 2.45 -3.63 23.99
C GLY A 164 1.96 -4.95 24.59
N ASP A 165 0.72 -5.34 24.32
CA ASP A 165 0.10 -6.58 24.79
C ASP A 165 -0.77 -7.22 23.70
N LYS A 166 -1.52 -8.27 24.07
CA LYS A 166 -2.38 -9.02 23.15
C LYS A 166 -3.57 -8.24 22.61
N GLU A 167 -3.94 -7.11 23.22
CA GLU A 167 -5.13 -6.36 22.81
C GLU A 167 -4.89 -5.67 21.47
N SER A 168 -3.68 -5.15 21.25
CA SER A 168 -3.22 -4.67 19.94
C SER A 168 -1.70 -4.83 19.80
N PRO A 169 -1.20 -5.94 19.22
CA PRO A 169 0.23 -6.20 19.09
C PRO A 169 0.97 -5.26 18.11
N GLY A 170 0.25 -4.64 17.18
CA GLY A 170 0.79 -3.64 16.24
C GLY A 170 1.17 -4.18 14.86
N ASN A 171 1.80 -3.30 14.07
CA ASN A 171 2.33 -3.54 12.72
C ASN A 171 1.32 -4.04 11.68
N TYR A 172 0.03 -3.68 11.80
CA TYR A 172 -0.99 -4.10 10.86
C TYR A 172 -0.72 -3.59 9.44
N GLY A 173 -0.29 -2.32 9.30
CA GLY A 173 0.09 -1.73 8.01
C GLY A 173 1.26 -2.45 7.32
N LEU A 174 2.23 -2.96 8.09
CA LEU A 174 3.34 -3.75 7.54
C LEU A 174 2.88 -5.17 7.15
N LYS A 175 1.93 -5.74 7.90
CA LYS A 175 1.31 -7.02 7.53
C LYS A 175 0.44 -6.89 6.28
N ASP A 176 -0.17 -5.72 6.05
CA ASP A 176 -0.87 -5.41 4.80
C ASP A 176 0.10 -5.49 3.62
N GLN A 177 1.30 -4.91 3.78
CA GLN A 177 2.38 -5.00 2.78
C GLN A 177 2.80 -6.46 2.53
N VAL A 178 2.87 -7.32 3.56
CA VAL A 178 3.15 -8.76 3.37
C VAL A 178 2.06 -9.44 2.54
N VAL A 179 0.78 -9.21 2.85
CA VAL A 179 -0.32 -9.83 2.09
C VAL A 179 -0.33 -9.35 0.64
N LEU A 180 -0.04 -8.06 0.41
CA LEU A 180 0.17 -7.54 -0.92
C LEU A 180 1.32 -8.26 -1.66
N LEU A 181 2.47 -8.44 -1.02
CA LEU A 181 3.60 -9.11 -1.66
C LEU A 181 3.28 -10.59 -1.98
N LYS A 182 2.52 -11.27 -1.12
CA LYS A 182 1.97 -12.61 -1.43
C LYS A 182 1.02 -12.58 -2.63
N TRP A 183 0.17 -11.54 -2.73
CA TRP A 183 -0.68 -11.35 -3.91
C TRP A 183 0.16 -11.14 -5.18
N VAL A 184 1.23 -10.33 -5.12
CA VAL A 184 2.16 -10.10 -6.24
C VAL A 184 2.77 -11.42 -6.68
N GLN A 185 3.31 -12.21 -5.76
CA GLN A 185 3.91 -13.52 -6.05
C GLN A 185 2.94 -14.46 -6.78
N ARG A 186 1.66 -14.46 -6.40
CA ARG A 186 0.64 -15.31 -7.05
C ARG A 186 0.21 -14.79 -8.41
N ASN A 187 0.04 -13.48 -8.56
CA ASN A 187 -0.75 -12.92 -9.67
C ASN A 187 0.06 -12.17 -10.73
N ILE A 188 1.27 -11.68 -10.42
CA ILE A 188 1.95 -10.70 -11.27
C ILE A 188 2.37 -11.24 -12.64
N ALA A 189 2.53 -12.57 -12.75
CA ALA A 189 2.80 -13.26 -14.01
C ALA A 189 1.70 -13.01 -15.06
N SER A 190 0.43 -12.91 -14.65
CA SER A 190 -0.69 -12.60 -15.55
C SER A 190 -0.64 -11.18 -16.12
N PHE A 191 0.11 -10.28 -15.50
CA PHE A 191 0.31 -8.90 -15.97
C PHE A 191 1.61 -8.74 -16.79
N GLY A 192 2.32 -9.85 -17.05
CA GLY A 192 3.58 -9.89 -17.76
C GLY A 192 4.80 -9.55 -16.88
N GLY A 193 4.63 -9.62 -15.56
CA GLY A 193 5.71 -9.44 -14.59
C GLY A 193 6.37 -10.77 -14.23
N ASP A 194 7.60 -10.71 -13.73
CA ASP A 194 8.33 -11.86 -13.23
C ASP A 194 8.26 -11.91 -11.69
N PRO A 195 7.58 -12.89 -11.08
CA PRO A 195 7.52 -13.04 -9.62
C PRO A 195 8.91 -13.28 -9.00
N ASP A 196 9.87 -13.79 -9.78
CA ASP A 196 11.24 -14.05 -9.36
C ASP A 196 12.16 -12.82 -9.51
N SER A 197 11.61 -11.67 -9.93
CA SER A 197 12.35 -10.41 -10.13
C SER A 197 11.59 -9.19 -9.61
N VAL A 198 11.18 -9.28 -8.35
CA VAL A 198 10.47 -8.21 -7.61
C VAL A 198 11.44 -7.28 -6.90
N THR A 199 11.33 -5.97 -7.17
CA THR A 199 12.05 -4.89 -6.51
C THR A 199 11.09 -4.11 -5.63
N LEU A 200 11.42 -3.97 -4.34
CA LEU A 200 10.73 -2.99 -3.49
C LEU A 200 11.38 -1.62 -3.69
N LEU A 201 10.57 -0.61 -3.97
CA LEU A 201 11.00 0.79 -4.11
C LEU A 201 10.23 1.62 -3.09
N GLY A 202 10.92 2.47 -2.33
CA GLY A 202 10.25 3.32 -1.36
C GLY A 202 11.19 4.38 -0.78
N TYR A 203 10.60 5.50 -0.38
CA TYR A 203 11.33 6.58 0.28
C TYR A 203 10.71 6.93 1.64
N SER A 204 11.49 7.51 2.55
CA SER A 204 11.02 7.88 3.90
C SER A 204 10.44 6.66 4.65
N ALA A 205 9.17 6.71 5.10
CA ALA A 205 8.48 5.57 5.71
C ALA A 205 8.43 4.32 4.80
N GLY A 206 8.40 4.50 3.48
CA GLY A 206 8.53 3.41 2.51
C GLY A 206 9.92 2.77 2.55
N SER A 207 10.97 3.57 2.75
CA SER A 207 12.35 3.08 2.93
C SER A 207 12.48 2.26 4.23
N TRP A 208 11.89 2.75 5.33
CA TRP A 208 11.82 1.98 6.59
C TRP A 208 11.13 0.64 6.39
N SER A 209 9.99 0.64 5.70
CA SER A 209 9.24 -0.58 5.38
C SER A 209 10.10 -1.62 4.66
N ILE A 210 10.89 -1.20 3.65
CA ILE A 210 11.79 -2.09 2.92
C ILE A 210 12.82 -2.72 3.85
N ILE A 211 13.47 -1.92 4.69
CA ILE A 211 14.49 -2.44 5.61
C ILE A 211 13.86 -3.41 6.62
N PHE A 212 12.64 -3.13 7.10
CA PHE A 212 11.93 -4.10 7.95
C PHE A 212 11.56 -5.38 7.20
N HIS A 213 11.11 -5.30 5.95
CA HIS A 213 10.87 -6.48 5.12
C HIS A 213 12.14 -7.33 4.96
N MET A 214 13.32 -6.70 4.85
CA MET A 214 14.60 -7.42 4.74
C MET A 214 14.96 -8.23 5.99
N VAL A 215 14.45 -7.88 7.17
CA VAL A 215 14.71 -8.61 8.42
C VAL A 215 13.49 -9.41 8.92
N SER A 216 12.33 -9.23 8.29
CA SER A 216 11.09 -9.88 8.70
C SER A 216 11.01 -11.32 8.18
N PRO A 217 10.74 -12.32 9.05
CA PRO A 217 10.52 -13.70 8.60
C PRO A 217 9.30 -13.83 7.68
N MET A 218 8.28 -12.98 7.86
CA MET A 218 7.04 -12.99 7.08
C MET A 218 7.24 -12.64 5.60
N SER A 219 8.38 -12.01 5.27
CA SER A 219 8.66 -11.46 3.95
C SER A 219 9.66 -12.29 3.14
N LYS A 220 10.13 -13.40 3.72
CA LYS A 220 11.17 -14.24 3.14
C LYS A 220 10.76 -14.77 1.77
N GLY A 221 11.56 -14.48 0.75
CA GLY A 221 11.35 -14.95 -0.62
C GLY A 221 10.22 -14.25 -1.37
N LEU A 222 9.66 -13.16 -0.84
CA LEU A 222 8.60 -12.41 -1.54
C LEU A 222 9.14 -11.30 -2.46
N PHE A 223 10.42 -10.97 -2.33
CA PHE A 223 11.10 -9.93 -3.12
C PHE A 223 12.59 -10.22 -3.25
N HIS A 224 13.23 -9.56 -4.21
CA HIS A 224 14.54 -9.94 -4.73
C HIS A 224 15.54 -8.79 -4.79
N LYS A 225 15.07 -7.54 -4.71
CA LYS A 225 15.87 -6.31 -4.76
C LYS A 225 15.21 -5.22 -3.92
N GLY A 226 15.99 -4.28 -3.39
CA GLY A 226 15.46 -3.14 -2.62
C GLY A 226 16.08 -1.81 -3.06
N ILE A 227 15.26 -0.77 -3.13
CA ILE A 227 15.67 0.62 -3.33
C ILE A 227 15.04 1.44 -2.19
N ALA A 228 15.85 1.83 -1.22
CA ALA A 228 15.42 2.42 0.04
C ALA A 228 16.04 3.82 0.20
N MET A 229 15.22 4.85 0.00
CA MET A 229 15.68 6.25 -0.14
C MET A 229 15.28 7.09 1.07
N SER A 230 16.17 7.95 1.57
CA SER A 230 15.85 8.99 2.55
C SER A 230 15.17 8.45 3.83
N GLY A 231 15.65 7.31 4.34
CA GLY A 231 15.15 6.74 5.59
C GLY A 231 15.81 5.41 5.95
N SER A 232 16.12 5.21 7.23
CA SER A 232 16.68 3.96 7.75
C SER A 232 16.02 3.56 9.08
N SER A 233 15.61 2.29 9.21
CA SER A 233 15.17 1.70 10.49
C SER A 233 16.33 1.09 11.29
N VAL A 234 17.56 1.17 10.76
CA VAL A 234 18.81 0.84 11.47
C VAL A 234 19.56 2.15 11.72
N GLY A 235 19.32 2.76 12.87
CA GLY A 235 19.87 4.11 13.15
C GLY A 235 19.48 4.67 14.51
N ALA A 236 19.44 6.00 14.59
CA ALA A 236 19.36 6.76 15.84
C ALA A 236 18.04 6.61 16.62
N TRP A 237 16.96 6.14 15.97
CA TRP A 237 15.63 6.08 16.57
C TRP A 237 15.39 4.70 17.21
N PRO A 238 15.15 4.62 18.54
CA PRO A 238 14.81 3.35 19.16
C PRO A 238 13.47 2.86 18.63
N ILE A 239 13.38 1.57 18.34
CA ILE A 239 12.13 0.93 17.92
C ILE A 239 11.39 0.49 19.19
N PRO A 240 10.19 1.04 19.46
CA PRO A 240 9.46 0.74 20.68
C PRO A 240 8.94 -0.71 20.69
N THR A 241 8.69 -1.27 21.87
CA THR A 241 8.01 -2.57 22.04
C THR A 241 6.49 -2.44 22.17
N GLY A 242 6.00 -1.19 22.19
CA GLY A 242 4.60 -0.81 22.38
C GLY A 242 4.48 0.70 22.47
N GLN A 243 3.27 1.22 22.27
CA GLN A 243 2.98 2.65 22.19
C GLN A 243 1.74 3.00 23.02
N LEU A 244 1.64 2.47 24.25
CA LEU A 244 0.45 2.63 25.10
C LEU A 244 0.12 4.10 25.39
N ASP A 245 1.11 4.95 25.62
CA ASP A 245 0.86 6.38 25.89
C ASP A 245 0.26 7.11 24.68
N ILE A 246 0.68 6.73 23.47
CA ILE A 246 0.15 7.25 22.21
C ILE A 246 -1.27 6.69 21.99
N ALA A 247 -1.52 5.43 22.34
CA ALA A 247 -2.87 4.84 22.33
C ALA A 247 -3.83 5.52 23.32
N LYS A 248 -3.35 5.90 24.51
CA LYS A 248 -4.11 6.70 25.48
C LYS A 248 -4.43 8.09 24.93
N LYS A 249 -3.45 8.77 24.31
CA LYS A 249 -3.67 10.07 23.67
C LYS A 249 -4.69 9.97 22.53
N GLN A 250 -4.58 8.96 21.67
CA GLN A 250 -5.56 8.64 20.63
C GLN A 250 -6.96 8.47 21.22
N ALA A 251 -7.08 7.70 22.30
CA ALA A 251 -8.37 7.47 22.97
C ALA A 251 -8.97 8.78 23.47
N ARG A 252 -8.20 9.62 24.16
CA ARG A 252 -8.67 10.93 24.62
C ARG A 252 -9.13 11.83 23.48
N LEU A 253 -8.39 11.87 22.37
CA LEU A 253 -8.72 12.72 21.20
C LEU A 253 -10.06 12.37 20.56
N VAL A 254 -10.52 11.12 20.66
CA VAL A 254 -11.80 10.67 20.10
C VAL A 254 -12.84 10.34 21.18
N GLY A 255 -12.62 10.77 22.42
CA GLY A 255 -13.58 10.56 23.52
C GLY A 255 -13.77 9.10 23.91
N CYS A 256 -12.68 8.34 23.98
CA CYS A 256 -12.63 6.97 24.50
C CYS A 256 -11.95 6.91 25.88
N PRO A 257 -12.26 5.90 26.72
CA PRO A 257 -11.52 5.65 27.95
C PRO A 257 -10.06 5.29 27.66
N ASP A 258 -9.16 5.71 28.54
CA ASP A 258 -7.70 5.52 28.43
C ASP A 258 -7.09 4.80 29.65
N ASP A 259 -7.93 4.06 30.39
CA ASP A 259 -7.59 3.35 31.62
C ASP A 259 -6.85 2.03 31.37
N THR A 260 -7.34 1.20 30.45
CA THR A 260 -6.76 -0.10 30.10
C THR A 260 -6.65 -0.28 28.59
N SER A 261 -5.64 -1.03 28.12
CA SER A 261 -5.46 -1.36 26.70
C SER A 261 -6.71 -1.98 26.09
N LYS A 262 -7.37 -2.90 26.81
CA LYS A 262 -8.61 -3.54 26.42
C LYS A 262 -9.74 -2.53 26.20
N ASN A 263 -9.94 -1.59 27.12
CA ASN A 263 -11.00 -0.57 27.01
C ASN A 263 -10.71 0.43 25.89
N ILE A 264 -9.44 0.81 25.73
CA ILE A 264 -8.98 1.65 24.61
C ILE A 264 -9.33 0.97 23.28
N VAL A 265 -8.82 -0.24 23.04
CA VAL A 265 -9.02 -0.95 21.76
C VAL A 265 -10.50 -1.20 21.51
N LYS A 266 -11.26 -1.62 22.53
CA LYS A 266 -12.71 -1.83 22.44
C LYS A 266 -13.45 -0.56 22.02
N CYS A 267 -13.12 0.58 22.59
CA CYS A 267 -13.77 1.84 22.24
C CYS A 267 -13.32 2.38 20.88
N LEU A 268 -12.03 2.29 20.53
CA LEU A 268 -11.52 2.73 19.23
C LEU A 268 -12.17 1.96 18.06
N LYS A 269 -12.59 0.71 18.28
CA LYS A 269 -13.38 -0.07 17.30
C LYS A 269 -14.75 0.53 17.01
N THR A 270 -15.34 1.33 17.91
CA THR A 270 -16.66 1.94 17.71
C THR A 270 -16.62 3.30 17.02
N LYS A 271 -15.43 3.89 16.85
CA LYS A 271 -15.26 5.20 16.20
C LYS A 271 -15.29 5.07 14.68
N SER A 272 -15.67 6.13 13.99
CA SER A 272 -15.57 6.13 12.53
C SER A 272 -14.10 6.17 12.08
N ALA A 273 -13.84 5.58 10.92
CA ALA A 273 -12.57 5.67 10.22
C ALA A 273 -12.06 7.11 10.10
N LYS A 274 -12.98 8.02 9.76
CA LYS A 274 -12.71 9.44 9.56
C LYS A 274 -12.33 10.13 10.86
N GLU A 275 -13.03 9.88 11.97
CA GLU A 275 -12.65 10.42 13.28
C GLU A 275 -11.22 10.00 13.68
N LEU A 276 -10.86 8.74 13.44
CA LEU A 276 -9.51 8.26 13.73
C LEU A 276 -8.46 8.91 12.81
N GLY A 277 -8.72 8.98 11.50
CA GLY A 277 -7.83 9.63 10.54
C GLY A 277 -7.63 11.13 10.81
N ASP A 278 -8.71 11.86 11.07
CA ASP A 278 -8.68 13.31 11.29
C ASP A 278 -8.06 13.72 12.64
N SER A 279 -8.04 12.79 13.61
CA SER A 279 -7.47 13.05 14.94
C SER A 279 -5.96 13.31 14.94
N PHE A 280 -5.27 13.03 13.83
CA PHE A 280 -3.83 13.24 13.66
C PHE A 280 -3.37 14.64 14.11
N PHE A 281 -4.11 15.70 13.74
CA PHE A 281 -3.71 17.07 14.11
C PHE A 281 -3.78 17.34 15.62
N GLY A 282 -4.57 16.56 16.36
CA GLY A 282 -4.62 16.60 17.83
C GLY A 282 -3.35 16.09 18.51
N PHE A 283 -2.42 15.49 17.76
CA PHE A 283 -1.13 15.06 18.29
C PHE A 283 -0.05 16.15 18.27
N ARG A 284 -0.29 17.31 17.64
CA ARG A 284 0.66 18.42 17.59
C ARG A 284 1.01 18.90 19.00
N GLU A 285 2.31 19.09 19.24
CA GLU A 285 2.85 19.66 20.48
C GLU A 285 3.69 20.88 20.13
N PHE A 286 3.72 21.88 21.01
CA PHE A 286 4.48 23.10 20.74
C PHE A 286 5.96 22.78 20.56
N GLY A 287 6.56 23.25 19.46
CA GLY A 287 7.98 23.01 19.15
C GLY A 287 8.29 21.65 18.51
N TYR A 288 7.27 20.83 18.22
CA TYR A 288 7.45 19.53 17.55
C TYR A 288 6.41 19.33 16.44
N ASP A 289 6.87 19.12 15.21
CA ASP A 289 5.99 18.67 14.13
C ASP A 289 5.81 17.14 14.23
N PRO A 290 4.59 16.63 14.43
CA PRO A 290 4.37 15.22 14.73
C PRO A 290 4.53 14.35 13.48
N VAL A 291 5.77 14.11 13.06
CA VAL A 291 6.12 13.10 12.07
C VAL A 291 6.35 11.77 12.78
N LEU A 292 5.99 10.65 12.15
CA LEU A 292 6.18 9.28 12.69
C LEU A 292 5.53 9.03 14.07
N ILE A 293 4.39 9.68 14.38
CA ILE A 293 3.63 9.47 15.65
C ILE A 293 3.44 7.99 15.91
N TRP A 294 2.85 7.31 14.93
CA TRP A 294 2.74 5.87 14.92
C TRP A 294 3.94 5.31 14.16
N SER A 295 4.66 4.40 14.80
CA SER A 295 5.89 3.83 14.27
C SER A 295 5.81 2.31 14.36
N PRO A 296 6.55 1.57 13.52
CA PRO A 296 6.68 0.13 13.69
C PRO A 296 7.19 -0.23 15.09
N VAL A 297 6.69 -1.32 15.66
CA VAL A 297 7.06 -1.82 17.00
C VAL A 297 7.72 -3.18 16.93
N ILE A 298 8.56 -3.51 17.91
CA ILE A 298 8.93 -4.90 18.19
C ILE A 298 7.73 -5.59 18.83
N GLU A 299 7.16 -6.58 18.15
CA GLU A 299 5.89 -7.16 18.55
C GLU A 299 6.03 -8.12 19.75
N PRO A 300 5.09 -8.06 20.71
CA PRO A 300 5.07 -9.00 21.84
C PRO A 300 4.73 -10.41 21.36
N GLU A 301 5.23 -11.41 22.09
CA GLU A 301 4.92 -12.81 21.82
C GLU A 301 3.55 -13.18 22.40
N VAL A 302 2.52 -13.14 21.55
CA VAL A 302 1.12 -13.34 21.94
C VAL A 302 0.41 -14.44 21.14
N GLY A 303 1.18 -15.34 20.51
CA GLY A 303 0.67 -16.41 19.66
C GLY A 303 0.26 -15.99 18.24
N GLN A 304 0.48 -14.73 17.88
CA GLN A 304 0.31 -14.20 16.52
C GLN A 304 1.67 -14.15 15.81
N GLU A 305 1.69 -14.44 14.50
CA GLU A 305 2.89 -14.24 13.68
C GLU A 305 3.35 -12.77 13.74
N ARG A 306 4.65 -12.59 13.96
CA ARG A 306 5.28 -11.28 14.17
C ARG A 306 6.03 -10.86 12.92
N PHE A 307 5.77 -9.64 12.46
CA PHE A 307 6.49 -9.00 11.37
C PHE A 307 7.87 -8.53 11.85
N ILE A 308 7.94 -7.86 13.02
CA ILE A 308 9.20 -7.48 13.67
C ILE A 308 9.34 -8.28 14.96
N THR A 309 10.28 -9.21 14.98
CA THR A 309 10.50 -10.16 16.08
C THR A 309 11.49 -9.67 17.14
N ASP A 310 12.42 -8.81 16.77
CA ASP A 310 13.43 -8.18 17.63
C ASP A 310 13.91 -6.89 16.97
N ASN A 311 14.80 -6.16 17.63
CA ASN A 311 15.46 -4.99 17.09
C ASN A 311 16.18 -5.34 15.75
N PRO A 312 15.95 -4.59 14.66
CA PRO A 312 16.56 -4.84 13.35
C PRO A 312 18.08 -4.94 13.37
N ILE A 313 18.77 -4.15 14.20
CA ILE A 313 20.24 -4.23 14.33
C ILE A 313 20.63 -5.60 14.87
N ARG A 314 19.94 -6.12 15.89
CA ARG A 314 20.19 -7.46 16.43
C ARG A 314 19.85 -8.55 15.44
N LEU A 315 18.74 -8.42 14.72
CA LEU A 315 18.36 -9.37 13.67
C LEU A 315 19.46 -9.47 12.61
N ILE A 316 19.97 -8.33 12.15
CA ILE A 316 21.06 -8.26 11.16
C ILE A 316 22.34 -8.88 11.72
N MET A 317 22.77 -8.49 12.92
CA MET A 317 23.99 -9.02 13.55
C MET A 317 23.92 -10.53 13.77
N ASN A 318 22.72 -11.07 14.00
CA ASN A 318 22.47 -12.50 14.17
C ASN A 318 22.21 -13.24 12.83
N GLY A 319 22.43 -12.60 11.68
CA GLY A 319 22.33 -13.23 10.36
C GLY A 319 20.91 -13.42 9.84
N HIS A 320 19.91 -12.71 10.36
CA HIS A 320 18.52 -12.76 9.89
C HIS A 320 18.21 -11.79 8.74
N LEU A 321 19.23 -11.13 8.19
CA LEU A 321 19.07 -10.23 7.05
C LEU A 321 18.90 -11.04 5.75
N GLN A 322 17.88 -10.71 4.96
CA GLN A 322 17.74 -11.20 3.60
C GLN A 322 18.79 -10.54 2.69
N HIS A 323 19.73 -11.34 2.19
CA HIS A 323 20.80 -10.88 1.30
C HIS A 323 20.27 -10.68 -0.12
N ILE A 324 19.99 -9.43 -0.48
CA ILE A 324 19.52 -9.02 -1.80
C ILE A 324 20.33 -7.83 -2.31
N PRO A 325 20.43 -7.60 -3.64
CA PRO A 325 20.90 -6.34 -4.19
C PRO A 325 20.08 -5.17 -3.64
N PHE A 326 20.79 -4.15 -3.13
CA PHE A 326 20.19 -3.06 -2.39
C PHE A 326 20.81 -1.73 -2.80
N ILE A 327 19.97 -0.75 -3.12
CA ILE A 327 20.35 0.64 -3.35
C ILE A 327 19.79 1.47 -2.21
N THR A 328 20.61 2.34 -1.65
CA THR A 328 20.17 3.35 -0.69
C THR A 328 20.81 4.69 -0.99
N GLY A 329 20.18 5.76 -0.53
CA GLY A 329 20.65 7.11 -0.74
C GLY A 329 19.82 8.11 0.04
N GLN A 330 20.33 9.33 0.13
CA GLN A 330 19.67 10.48 0.75
C GLN A 330 19.89 11.70 -0.14
N THR A 331 19.08 12.73 0.04
CA THR A 331 19.34 14.05 -0.55
C THR A 331 20.46 14.76 0.22
N THR A 332 21.08 15.79 -0.39
CA THR A 332 22.17 16.55 0.27
C THR A 332 21.69 17.27 1.52
N ASP A 333 20.45 17.78 1.52
CA ASP A 333 19.88 18.66 2.56
C ASP A 333 18.47 18.19 2.99
N GLU A 334 18.34 16.96 3.48
CA GLU A 334 17.04 16.27 3.75
C GLU A 334 16.00 17.07 4.56
N PHE A 335 16.45 18.01 5.40
CA PHE A 335 15.59 18.79 6.29
C PHE A 335 15.61 20.29 6.00
N SER A 336 16.12 20.73 4.84
CA SER A 336 16.11 22.16 4.46
C SER A 336 14.76 22.64 3.90
N PHE A 337 13.67 21.95 4.24
CA PHE A 337 12.32 22.26 3.74
C PHE A 337 11.77 23.59 4.27
#